data_AF-A0A6G3XX47-F1
#
_entry.id   AF-A0A6G3XX47-F1
#
_cell.length_a   1.000
_cell.length_b   1.000
_cell.length_c   1.000
_cell.angle_alpha   90.00
_cell.angle_beta   90.00
_cell.angle_gamma   90.00
#
_symmetry.space_group_name_H-M   'P 1'
#
loop_
_entity.id
_entity.type
_entity.pdbx_description
1 polymer ?
#
loop_
_entity_poly.entity_id
_entity_poly.type
_entity_poly.pdbx_seq_one_letter_code
_entity_poly.pdbx_strand_id
1 'polypeptide(L)'
;DVAELAETFNHMLDRLSGAFTAQRQFLDEVAHELRTPITVLRGHLELMDEDPDSRHGQTRALLFDELDRMRRIVEDLLLLARAERPDFLTLGQTSLTDLVVDTAAKAQALGRRRWTVAEVADVSVQLDEQRVTQA
;
A
#
# COMPACT_ATOMS: atom_id res chain seq x y z
N ASP A 1 16.09 35.25 27.80
CA ASP A 1 16.13 35.43 26.33
C ASP A 1 16.34 34.14 25.54
N VAL A 2 17.33 33.29 25.82
CA VAL A 2 17.48 32.01 25.08
C VAL A 2 16.45 30.94 25.50
N ALA A 3 16.09 30.88 26.79
CA ALA A 3 15.11 29.92 27.31
C ALA A 3 13.70 30.15 26.74
N GLU A 4 13.26 31.40 26.66
CA GLU A 4 11.95 31.79 26.10
C GLU A 4 11.86 31.50 24.59
N LEU A 5 12.96 31.70 23.86
CA LEU A 5 13.06 31.31 22.45
C LEU A 5 12.99 29.78 22.28
N ALA A 6 13.66 29.02 23.16
CA ALA A 6 13.63 27.56 23.13
C ALA A 6 12.22 27.02 23.43
N GLU A 7 11.51 27.59 24.39
CA GLU A 7 10.11 27.24 24.70
C GLU A 7 9.18 27.55 23.52
N THR A 8 9.33 28.73 22.91
CA THR A 8 8.54 29.12 21.72
C THR A 8 8.81 28.18 20.55
N PHE A 9 10.07 27.79 20.34
CA PHE A 9 10.46 26.84 19.30
C PHE A 9 9.86 25.45 19.54
N ASN A 10 9.91 24.94 20.77
CA ASN A 10 9.28 23.67 21.14
C ASN A 10 7.76 23.71 20.91
N HIS A 11 7.09 24.80 21.29
CA HIS A 11 5.66 24.95 20.99
C HIS A 11 5.34 24.96 19.49
N MET A 12 6.20 25.56 18.66
CA MET A 12 6.04 25.49 17.20
C MET A 12 6.23 24.06 16.67
N LEU A 13 7.21 23.32 17.20
CA LEU A 13 7.43 21.91 16.84
C LEU A 13 6.25 21.02 17.25
N ASP A 14 5.71 21.20 18.45
CA ASP A 14 4.54 20.45 18.94
C ASP A 14 3.31 20.70 18.08
N ARG A 15 3.07 21.97 17.70
CA ARG A 15 1.97 22.33 16.78
C ARG A 15 2.14 21.69 15.41
N LEU A 16 3.37 21.68 14.88
CA LEU A 16 3.67 21.05 13.59
C LEU A 16 3.46 19.53 13.65
N SER A 17 3.95 18.88 14.71
CA SER A 17 3.75 17.45 14.97
C SER A 17 2.25 17.09 15.08
N GLY A 18 1.47 17.91 15.80
CA GLY A 18 0.03 17.77 15.91
C GLY A 18 -0.69 17.89 14.56
N ALA A 19 -0.30 18.86 13.73
CA ALA A 19 -0.86 19.05 12.39
C ALA A 19 -0.60 17.85 11.47
N PHE A 20 0.63 17.31 11.46
CA PHE A 20 0.95 16.10 10.70
C PHE A 20 0.15 14.88 11.17
N THR A 21 -0.01 14.72 12.48
CA THR A 21 -0.81 13.62 13.05
C THR A 21 -2.27 13.70 12.60
N ALA A 22 -2.88 14.89 12.68
CA ALA A 22 -4.25 15.11 12.24
C ALA A 22 -4.43 14.87 10.73
N GLN A 23 -3.48 15.33 9.90
CA GLN A 23 -3.50 15.09 8.46
C GLN A 23 -3.45 13.60 8.13
N ARG A 24 -2.63 12.81 8.84
CA ARG A 24 -2.56 11.35 8.64
C ARG A 24 -3.85 10.65 9.04
N GLN A 25 -4.43 11.02 10.18
CA GLN A 25 -5.71 10.47 10.62
C GLN A 25 -6.82 10.77 9.60
N PHE A 26 -6.88 12.01 9.10
CA PHE A 26 -7.82 12.39 8.05
C PHE A 26 -7.65 11.55 6.77
N LEU A 27 -6.41 11.30 6.34
CA LEU A 27 -6.14 10.44 5.18
C LEU A 27 -6.56 8.98 5.43
N ASP A 28 -6.32 8.44 6.63
CA ASP A 28 -6.78 7.11 7.04
C ASP A 28 -8.32 7.00 6.97
N GLU A 29 -9.04 8.02 7.45
CA GLU A 29 -10.51 8.10 7.42
C GLU A 29 -11.04 8.20 5.98
N VAL A 30 -10.53 9.13 5.18
CA VAL A 30 -10.95 9.32 3.78
C VAL A 30 -10.73 8.04 2.96
N ALA A 31 -9.59 7.37 3.14
CA ALA A 31 -9.32 6.15 2.40
C ALA A 31 -10.28 5.01 2.78
N HIS A 32 -10.65 4.91 4.06
CA HIS A 32 -11.64 3.94 4.51
C HIS A 32 -13.02 4.23 3.90
N GLU A 33 -13.43 5.50 3.91
CA GLU A 33 -14.67 5.95 3.28
C GLU A 33 -14.68 5.75 1.77
N LEU A 34 -13.53 5.79 1.08
CA LEU A 34 -13.41 5.54 -0.36
C LEU A 34 -13.37 4.04 -0.72
N ARG A 35 -12.81 3.17 0.13
CA ARG A 35 -12.80 1.72 -0.12
C ARG A 35 -14.19 1.14 -0.23
N THR A 36 -15.11 1.59 0.60
CA THR A 36 -16.50 1.12 0.63
C THR A 36 -17.22 1.33 -0.72
N PRO A 37 -17.35 2.56 -1.25
CA PRO A 37 -18.01 2.81 -2.53
C PRO A 37 -17.28 2.14 -3.71
N ILE A 38 -15.93 2.07 -3.70
CA ILE A 38 -15.18 1.32 -4.72
C ILE A 38 -15.56 -0.17 -4.69
N THR A 39 -15.62 -0.77 -3.50
CA THR A 39 -15.99 -2.19 -3.32
C THR A 39 -17.44 -2.44 -3.75
N VAL A 40 -18.36 -1.55 -3.39
CA VAL A 40 -19.77 -1.62 -3.79
C VAL A 40 -19.90 -1.52 -5.31
N LEU A 41 -19.25 -0.54 -5.96
CA LEU A 41 -19.28 -0.38 -7.41
C LEU A 41 -18.70 -1.61 -8.12
N ARG A 42 -17.57 -2.14 -7.62
CA ARG A 42 -16.97 -3.36 -8.16
C ARG A 42 -17.95 -4.53 -8.11
N GLY A 43 -18.60 -4.76 -6.98
CA GLY A 43 -19.60 -5.82 -6.83
C GLY A 43 -20.79 -5.66 -7.78
N HIS A 44 -21.25 -4.42 -8.03
CA HIS A 44 -22.31 -4.17 -9.02
C HIS A 44 -21.86 -4.52 -10.43
N LEU A 45 -20.63 -4.16 -10.81
CA LEU A 45 -20.07 -4.53 -12.11
C LEU A 45 -19.92 -6.04 -12.23
N GLU A 46 -19.51 -6.74 -11.18
CA GLU A 46 -19.38 -8.21 -11.17
C GLU A 46 -20.71 -8.91 -11.50
N LEU A 47 -21.85 -8.32 -11.09
CA LEU A 47 -23.19 -8.84 -11.37
C LEU A 47 -23.76 -8.47 -12.75
N MET A 48 -23.10 -7.59 -13.51
CA MET A 48 -23.54 -7.22 -14.87
C MET A 48 -23.18 -8.32 -15.88
N ASP A 49 -24.07 -8.52 -16.85
CA ASP A 49 -24.01 -9.62 -17.83
C ASP A 49 -22.71 -9.64 -18.64
N GLU A 50 -22.18 -10.85 -18.85
CA GLU A 50 -20.81 -11.11 -19.33
C GLU A 50 -20.77 -11.47 -20.81
N ASP A 51 -21.35 -10.64 -21.67
CA ASP A 51 -21.00 -10.70 -23.09
C ASP A 51 -19.78 -9.79 -23.34
N PRO A 52 -18.53 -10.33 -23.31
CA PRO A 52 -17.31 -9.54 -23.48
C PRO A 52 -17.19 -8.88 -24.86
N ASP A 53 -17.88 -9.40 -25.88
CA ASP A 53 -17.85 -8.87 -27.24
C ASP A 53 -18.89 -7.76 -27.45
N SER A 54 -19.81 -7.59 -26.50
CA SER A 54 -20.76 -6.48 -26.50
C SER A 54 -20.08 -5.15 -26.11
N ARG A 55 -20.66 -4.02 -26.56
CA ARG A 55 -20.25 -2.68 -26.07
C ARG A 55 -20.34 -2.56 -24.54
N HIS A 56 -21.26 -3.29 -23.90
CA HIS A 56 -21.43 -3.31 -22.46
C HIS A 56 -20.28 -4.07 -21.78
N GLY A 57 -19.81 -5.18 -22.35
CA GLY A 57 -18.66 -5.94 -21.87
C GLY A 57 -17.36 -5.13 -21.92
N GLN A 58 -17.11 -4.44 -23.03
CA GLN A 58 -15.94 -3.55 -23.15
C GLN A 58 -15.99 -2.38 -22.16
N THR A 59 -17.16 -1.77 -21.98
CA THR A 59 -17.36 -0.69 -21.00
C THR A 59 -17.16 -1.19 -19.56
N ARG A 60 -17.67 -2.39 -19.25
CA ARG A 60 -17.50 -3.05 -17.95
C ARG A 60 -16.02 -3.30 -17.64
N ALA A 61 -15.24 -3.80 -18.61
CA ALA A 61 -13.80 -3.99 -18.46
C ALA A 61 -13.07 -2.67 -18.14
N LEU A 62 -13.36 -1.59 -18.88
CA LEU A 62 -12.79 -0.27 -18.60
C LEU A 62 -13.13 0.25 -17.20
N LEU A 63 -14.36 0.01 -16.73
CA LEU A 63 -14.77 0.42 -15.38
C LEU A 63 -14.07 -0.40 -14.29
N PHE A 64 -13.82 -1.69 -14.50
CA PHE A 64 -12.99 -2.49 -13.59
C PHE A 64 -11.56 -1.96 -13.53
N ASP A 65 -10.95 -1.65 -14.67
CA ASP A 65 -9.60 -1.08 -14.72
C ASP A 65 -9.51 0.25 -13.96
N GLU A 66 -10.53 1.11 -14.08
CA GLU A 66 -10.57 2.38 -13.35
C GLU A 66 -10.80 2.17 -11.85
N LEU A 67 -11.66 1.22 -11.42
CA LEU A 67 -11.84 0.89 -10.01
C LEU A 67 -10.54 0.33 -9.39
N ASP A 68 -9.81 -0.50 -10.14
CA ASP A 68 -8.51 -1.02 -9.73
C ASP A 68 -7.45 0.07 -9.66
N ARG A 69 -7.50 1.06 -10.55
CA ARG A 69 -6.66 2.25 -10.49
C ARG A 69 -6.99 3.13 -9.27
N MET A 70 -8.26 3.39 -9.01
CA MET A 70 -8.70 4.15 -7.83
C MET A 70 -8.27 3.47 -6.53
N ARG A 71 -8.44 2.15 -6.44
CA ARG A 71 -8.00 1.37 -5.28
C ARG A 71 -6.50 1.54 -5.03
N ARG A 72 -5.66 1.40 -6.08
CA ARG A 72 -4.21 1.59 -5.98
C ARG A 72 -3.83 2.99 -5.50
N ILE A 73 -4.44 4.04 -6.05
CA ILE A 73 -4.17 5.42 -5.63
C ILE A 73 -4.49 5.62 -4.14
N VAL A 74 -5.62 5.07 -3.66
CA VAL A 74 -6.00 5.14 -2.25
C VAL A 74 -5.02 4.38 -1.37
N GLU A 75 -4.58 3.20 -1.80
CA GLU A 75 -3.60 2.38 -1.09
C GLU A 75 -2.23 3.06 -1.01
N ASP A 76 -1.77 3.68 -2.11
CA ASP A 76 -0.50 4.41 -2.19
C ASP A 76 -0.50 5.65 -1.30
N LEU A 77 -1.60 6.42 -1.30
CA LEU A 77 -1.74 7.59 -0.42
C LEU A 77 -1.68 7.20 1.06
N LEU A 78 -2.32 6.09 1.42
CA LEU A 78 -2.25 5.55 2.78
C LEU A 78 -0.86 5.05 3.14
N LEU A 79 -0.18 4.39 2.20
CA LEU A 79 1.18 3.92 2.39
C LEU A 79 2.11 5.10 2.68
N LEU A 80 2.03 6.16 1.88
CA LEU A 80 2.80 7.40 2.08
C LEU A 80 2.50 8.04 3.45
N ALA A 81 1.22 8.16 3.82
CA ALA A 81 0.83 8.74 5.11
C ALA A 81 1.36 7.92 6.31
N ARG A 82 1.48 6.60 6.16
CA ARG A 82 2.00 5.69 7.20
C ARG A 82 3.52 5.62 7.21
N ALA A 83 4.18 5.74 6.05
CA ALA A 83 5.64 5.68 5.92
C ALA A 83 6.37 6.76 6.72
N GLU A 84 5.70 7.87 6.99
CA GLU A 84 6.24 8.94 7.83
C GLU A 84 6.13 8.68 9.34
N ARG A 85 5.57 7.53 9.76
CA ARG A 85 5.51 7.16 11.18
C ARG A 85 6.82 6.47 11.61
N PRO A 86 7.35 6.75 12.82
CA PRO A 86 8.57 6.11 13.32
C PRO A 86 8.47 4.59 13.44
N ASP A 87 7.25 4.06 13.65
CA ASP A 87 6.93 2.65 13.82
C ASP A 87 6.47 1.97 12.52
N PHE A 88 6.66 2.63 11.37
CA PHE A 88 6.21 2.10 10.08
C PHE A 88 6.87 0.77 9.69
N LEU A 89 8.13 0.58 10.09
CA LEU A 89 8.91 -0.63 9.83
C LEU A 89 8.97 -1.49 11.09
N THR A 90 8.62 -2.77 10.96
CA THR A 90 8.86 -3.78 11.98
C THR A 90 10.05 -4.63 11.55
N LEU A 91 11.25 -4.19 11.91
CA LEU A 91 12.49 -4.88 11.54
C LEU A 91 12.63 -6.19 12.31
N GLY A 92 12.90 -7.27 11.57
CA GLY A 92 13.23 -8.58 12.10
C GLY A 92 14.47 -9.15 11.42
N GLN A 93 15.08 -10.15 12.07
CA GLN A 93 16.07 -10.99 11.41
C GLN A 93 15.36 -11.88 10.40
N THR A 94 15.61 -11.67 9.11
CA THR A 94 14.98 -12.41 8.01
C THR A 94 16.04 -13.12 7.18
N SER A 95 15.82 -14.41 6.95
CA SER A 95 16.58 -15.22 5.99
C SER A 95 16.25 -14.78 4.57
N LEU A 96 17.24 -14.28 3.82
CA LEU A 96 17.01 -13.92 2.41
C LEU A 96 16.67 -15.13 1.55
N THR A 97 17.17 -16.32 1.92
CA THR A 97 16.84 -17.57 1.26
C THR A 97 15.33 -17.86 1.32
N ASP A 98 14.78 -17.85 2.53
CA ASP A 98 13.37 -18.16 2.75
C ASP A 98 12.46 -17.12 2.09
N LEU A 99 12.83 -15.84 2.23
CA LEU A 99 12.10 -14.73 1.63
C LEU A 99 12.03 -14.83 0.10
N VAL A 100 13.14 -15.15 -0.57
CA VAL A 100 13.17 -15.29 -2.03
C VAL A 100 12.38 -16.52 -2.48
N VAL A 101 12.48 -17.64 -1.75
CA VAL A 101 11.71 -18.86 -2.06
C VAL A 101 10.20 -18.58 -1.98
N ASP A 102 9.74 -17.97 -0.89
CA ASP A 102 8.33 -17.65 -0.68
C ASP A 102 7.81 -16.66 -1.73
N THR A 103 8.61 -15.65 -2.05
CA THR A 103 8.25 -14.65 -3.07
C THR A 103 8.20 -15.28 -4.47
N ALA A 104 9.15 -16.17 -4.80
CA ALA A 104 9.15 -16.90 -6.07
C ALA A 104 7.93 -17.82 -6.20
N ALA A 105 7.54 -18.50 -5.11
CA ALA A 105 6.33 -19.33 -5.09
C ALA A 105 5.06 -18.52 -5.36
N LYS A 106 4.92 -17.34 -4.73
CA LYS A 106 3.82 -16.40 -4.99
C LYS A 106 3.82 -15.93 -6.44
N ALA A 107 4.98 -15.55 -7.00
CA ALA A 107 5.09 -15.10 -8.38
C ALA A 107 4.70 -16.19 -9.40
N GLN A 108 5.07 -17.44 -9.14
CA GLN A 108 4.67 -18.58 -9.99
C GLN A 108 3.16 -18.78 -10.03
N ALA A 109 2.43 -18.42 -8.97
CA ALA A 109 0.97 -18.49 -8.94
C ALA A 109 0.28 -17.40 -9.78
N LEU A 110 0.98 -16.30 -10.13
CA LEU A 110 0.41 -15.19 -10.91
C LEU A 110 0.18 -15.52 -12.39
N GLY A 111 0.69 -16.66 -12.88
CA GLY A 111 0.39 -17.14 -14.22
C GLY A 111 1.46 -18.03 -14.81
N ARG A 112 1.15 -18.63 -15.96
CA ARG A 112 2.04 -19.53 -16.69
C ARG A 112 3.16 -18.76 -17.39
N ARG A 113 4.13 -18.29 -16.61
CA ARG A 113 5.39 -17.71 -17.08
C ARG A 113 6.56 -18.54 -16.54
N ARG A 114 7.72 -18.42 -17.19
CA ARG A 114 8.94 -19.07 -16.72
C ARG A 114 9.64 -18.14 -15.73
N TRP A 115 9.43 -18.39 -14.45
CA TRP A 115 10.09 -17.66 -13.37
C TRP A 115 11.38 -18.39 -12.99
N THR A 116 12.48 -17.65 -12.92
CA THR A 116 13.79 -18.19 -12.52
C THR A 116 14.40 -17.28 -11.48
N VAL A 117 14.80 -17.84 -10.35
CA VAL A 117 15.63 -17.16 -9.37
C VAL A 117 17.08 -17.24 -9.84
N ALA A 118 17.69 -16.09 -10.13
CA ALA A 118 19.05 -16.04 -10.69
C ALA A 118 20.12 -16.29 -9.61
N GLU A 119 19.92 -15.74 -8.42
CA GLU A 119 20.85 -15.83 -7.30
C GLU A 119 20.08 -15.72 -5.98
N VAL A 120 20.57 -16.41 -4.96
CA VAL A 120 20.08 -16.32 -3.58
C VAL A 120 21.28 -16.27 -2.65
N ALA A 121 21.31 -15.26 -1.79
CA ALA A 121 22.33 -15.15 -0.75
C ALA A 121 21.88 -15.88 0.51
N ASP A 122 22.70 -16.78 1.03
CA ASP A 122 22.46 -17.47 2.30
C ASP A 122 22.91 -16.60 3.48
N VAL A 123 22.14 -15.53 3.72
CA VAL A 123 22.40 -14.56 4.78
C VAL A 123 21.11 -14.16 5.48
N SER A 124 21.22 -13.85 6.77
CA SER A 124 20.16 -13.19 7.54
C SER A 124 20.44 -11.69 7.61
N VAL A 125 19.41 -10.89 7.35
CA VAL A 125 19.50 -9.42 7.38
C VAL A 125 18.37 -8.83 8.22
N GLN A 126 18.60 -7.64 8.78
CA GLN A 126 17.57 -6.85 9.44
C GLN A 126 16.71 -6.15 8.39
N LEU A 127 15.49 -6.61 8.19
CA LEU A 127 14.52 -5.98 7.29
C LEU A 127 13.08 -6.19 7.76
N ASP A 128 12.15 -5.48 7.16
CA ASP A 128 10.72 -5.73 7.29
C ASP A 128 10.26 -6.57 6.08
N GLU A 129 10.02 -7.86 6.31
CA GLU A 129 9.71 -8.85 5.28
C GLU A 129 8.46 -8.48 4.48
N GLN A 130 7.42 -8.04 5.20
CA GLN A 130 6.14 -7.71 4.60
C GLN A 130 6.26 -6.46 3.71
N ARG A 131 7.10 -5.50 4.09
CA ARG A 131 7.30 -4.26 3.31
C ARG A 131 8.13 -4.48 2.06
N VAL A 132 9.17 -5.30 2.13
CA VAL A 132 10.03 -5.58 0.96
C VAL A 132 9.27 -6.37 -0.12
N THR A 133 8.28 -7.16 0.26
CA THR A 133 7.50 -7.99 -0.68
C THR A 133 6.24 -7.31 -1.22
N GLN A 134 5.90 -6.10 -0.78
CA GLN A 134 4.66 -5.38 -1.12
C GLN A 134 4.66 -4.58 -2.43
N ALA A 135 5.61 -4.85 -3.35
CA ALA A 135 5.75 -4.12 -4.63
C ALA A 135 4.90 -4.68 -5.78
#